data_AF-A0A7J5EFK9-F1
#
_entry.id   AF-A0A7J5EFK9-F1
#
_cell.length_a   1.000
_cell.length_b   1.000
_cell.length_c   1.000
_cell.angle_alpha   90.00
_cell.angle_beta   90.00
_cell.angle_gamma   90.00
#
_symmetry.space_group_name_H-M   'P 1'
#
loop_
_entity.id
_entity.type
_entity.pdbx_description
1 polymer ?
#
loop_
_entity_poly.entity_id
_entity_poly.type
_entity_poly.pdbx_seq_one_letter_code
_entity_poly.pdbx_strand_id
1 'polypeptide(L)'
;MKPIIILLSLISTYSVFAQNETFAYNYFSDQGVEINITEETCSDIKYGIEKQILIIELKNNNNYPVKISFHKDSWYDNKCSSCNSNSKEFLVEEVLLPNSTIKGNCSPEKKFLTIFKKMLNLEKVKQLSKYEFKNINIEKVNQ
;
A
#
# COMPACT_ATOMS: atom_id res chain seq x y z
N MET A 1 -24.61 -20.02 -64.38
CA MET A 1 -24.44 -18.90 -63.44
C MET A 1 -23.84 -19.44 -62.15
N LYS A 2 -22.59 -19.07 -61.82
CA LYS A 2 -21.87 -19.57 -60.63
C LYS A 2 -22.16 -18.68 -59.42
N PRO A 3 -22.52 -19.20 -58.23
CA PRO A 3 -22.65 -18.38 -57.05
C PRO A 3 -21.25 -18.07 -56.48
N ILE A 4 -20.95 -16.78 -56.33
CA ILE A 4 -19.77 -16.28 -55.63
C ILE A 4 -20.11 -16.27 -54.13
N ILE A 5 -19.43 -17.11 -53.35
CA ILE A 5 -19.55 -17.12 -51.90
C ILE A 5 -18.58 -16.07 -51.35
N ILE A 6 -19.11 -14.97 -50.83
CA ILE A 6 -18.33 -13.91 -50.15
C ILE A 6 -18.10 -14.38 -48.71
N LEU A 7 -16.87 -14.78 -48.40
CA LEU A 7 -16.44 -15.16 -47.06
C LEU A 7 -16.14 -13.89 -46.24
N LEU A 8 -17.08 -13.46 -45.41
CA LEU A 8 -16.92 -12.33 -44.51
C LEU A 8 -16.09 -12.76 -43.29
N SER A 9 -14.78 -12.45 -43.28
CA SER A 9 -13.92 -12.71 -42.12
C SER A 9 -14.24 -11.70 -41.00
N LEU A 10 -14.90 -12.16 -39.94
CA LEU A 10 -15.07 -11.43 -38.69
C LEU A 10 -13.70 -11.29 -38.00
N ILE A 11 -13.09 -10.10 -38.12
CA ILE A 11 -11.87 -9.76 -37.40
C ILE A 11 -12.30 -9.33 -35.99
N SER A 12 -12.29 -10.26 -35.04
CA SER A 12 -12.44 -9.93 -33.62
C SER A 12 -11.15 -9.24 -33.14
N THR A 13 -11.20 -7.92 -33.00
CA THR A 13 -10.15 -7.14 -32.35
C THR A 13 -10.19 -7.42 -30.85
N TYR A 14 -9.27 -8.23 -30.35
CA TYR A 14 -9.08 -8.38 -28.91
C TYR A 14 -8.33 -7.15 -28.38
N SER A 15 -9.06 -6.24 -27.72
CA SER A 15 -8.43 -5.16 -26.96
C SER A 15 -7.78 -5.77 -25.71
N VAL A 16 -6.47 -5.99 -25.75
CA VAL A 16 -5.70 -6.36 -24.56
C VAL A 16 -5.52 -5.10 -23.72
N PHE A 17 -6.31 -4.94 -22.67
CA PHE A 17 -6.07 -3.90 -21.66
C PHE A 17 -4.84 -4.31 -20.84
N ALA A 18 -3.73 -3.59 -20.99
CA ALA A 18 -2.61 -3.66 -20.07
C ALA A 18 -3.08 -3.07 -18.73
N GLN A 19 -3.49 -3.94 -17.80
CA GLN A 19 -3.69 -3.52 -16.41
C GLN A 19 -2.30 -3.40 -15.79
N ASN A 20 -1.90 -2.20 -15.38
CA ASN A 20 -0.77 -2.06 -14.47
C ASN A 20 -1.10 -2.90 -13.24
N GLU A 21 -0.38 -4.01 -13.02
CA GLU A 21 -0.57 -4.84 -11.84
C GLU A 21 -0.17 -4.02 -10.60
N THR A 22 -1.17 -3.47 -9.92
CA THR A 22 -0.99 -2.91 -8.59
C THR A 22 -0.72 -4.07 -7.64
N PHE A 23 0.52 -4.20 -7.18
CA PHE A 23 0.89 -5.21 -6.20
C PHE A 23 0.20 -4.90 -4.85
N ALA A 24 -0.73 -5.76 -4.44
CA ALA A 24 -1.50 -5.62 -3.21
C ALA A 24 -1.63 -6.99 -2.50
N TYR A 25 -1.53 -7.00 -1.17
CA TYR A 25 -1.65 -8.21 -0.35
C TYR A 25 -2.08 -7.89 1.08
N ASN A 26 -2.72 -8.87 1.72
CA ASN A 26 -2.98 -8.83 3.15
C ASN A 26 -1.69 -9.18 3.91
N TYR A 27 -1.21 -8.25 4.74
CA TYR A 27 -0.01 -8.43 5.55
C TYR A 27 -0.32 -9.07 6.90
N PHE A 28 -1.46 -8.71 7.48
CA PHE A 28 -1.88 -9.18 8.80
C PHE A 28 -3.41 -9.26 8.86
N SER A 29 -3.92 -10.27 9.58
CA SER A 29 -5.33 -10.42 9.91
C SER A 29 -5.45 -11.11 11.27
N ASP A 30 -6.02 -10.41 12.25
CA ASP A 30 -6.30 -10.95 13.58
C ASP A 30 -7.42 -10.14 14.24
N GLN A 31 -8.21 -10.77 15.11
CA GLN A 31 -9.28 -10.12 15.90
C GLN A 31 -10.23 -9.22 15.08
N GLY A 32 -10.50 -9.61 13.83
CA GLY A 32 -11.35 -8.84 12.91
C GLY A 32 -10.72 -7.55 12.36
N VAL A 33 -9.42 -7.34 12.56
CA VAL A 33 -8.64 -6.23 12.00
C VAL A 33 -7.67 -6.73 10.94
N GLU A 34 -7.61 -6.03 9.82
CA GLU A 34 -6.70 -6.33 8.71
C GLU A 34 -5.71 -5.18 8.48
N ILE A 35 -4.48 -5.54 8.14
CA ILE A 35 -3.49 -4.63 7.57
C ILE A 35 -3.19 -5.06 6.15
N ASN A 36 -3.54 -4.23 5.17
CA ASN A 36 -3.27 -4.48 3.76
C ASN A 36 -2.16 -3.57 3.26
N ILE A 37 -1.32 -4.08 2.38
CA ILE A 37 -0.20 -3.36 1.78
C ILE A 37 -0.40 -3.27 0.28
N THR A 38 -0.29 -2.06 -0.25
CA THR A 38 -0.38 -1.79 -1.69
C THR A 38 0.82 -0.96 -2.14
N GLU A 39 1.44 -1.32 -3.25
CA GLU A 39 2.49 -0.49 -3.85
C GLU A 39 1.88 0.58 -4.76
N GLU A 40 2.32 1.83 -4.57
CA GLU A 40 1.85 2.97 -5.38
C GLU A 40 3.03 3.85 -5.81
N THR A 41 2.95 4.37 -7.04
CA THR A 41 3.86 5.39 -7.55
C THR A 41 3.30 6.78 -7.25
N CYS A 42 4.08 7.60 -6.57
CA CYS A 42 3.78 8.99 -6.29
C CYS A 42 4.69 9.91 -7.12
N SER A 43 4.08 10.76 -7.94
CA SER A 43 4.78 11.79 -8.69
C SER A 43 4.52 13.16 -8.08
N ASP A 44 5.58 13.86 -7.69
CA ASP A 44 5.56 15.28 -7.38
C ASP A 44 6.02 16.06 -8.61
N ILE A 45 5.02 16.49 -9.39
CA ILE A 45 5.22 17.17 -10.68
C ILE A 45 6.00 18.47 -10.49
N LYS A 46 5.81 19.17 -9.36
CA LYS A 46 6.44 20.48 -9.10
C LYS A 46 7.96 20.36 -8.96
N TYR A 47 8.41 19.28 -8.33
CA TYR A 47 9.84 19.04 -8.09
C TYR A 47 10.44 17.98 -9.03
N GLY A 48 9.64 17.45 -9.96
CA GLY A 48 10.06 16.37 -10.86
C GLY A 48 10.54 15.14 -10.09
N ILE A 49 9.89 14.81 -8.97
CA ILE A 49 10.26 13.66 -8.14
C ILE A 49 9.27 12.54 -8.42
N GLU A 50 9.78 11.36 -8.75
CA GLU A 50 8.97 10.14 -8.82
C GLU A 50 9.47 9.12 -7.81
N LYS A 51 8.57 8.58 -7.01
CA LYS A 51 8.90 7.60 -5.97
C LYS A 51 7.86 6.50 -5.91
N GLN A 52 8.29 5.33 -5.47
CA GLN A 52 7.38 4.27 -5.05
C GLN A 52 7.27 4.27 -3.54
N ILE A 53 6.05 4.05 -3.06
CA ILE A 53 5.73 3.86 -1.66
C ILE A 53 4.93 2.57 -1.47
N LEU A 54 5.02 2.00 -0.28
CA LEU A 54 4.04 1.03 0.20
C LEU A 54 2.98 1.81 1.00
N ILE A 55 1.73 1.69 0.61
CA ILE A 55 0.56 2.22 1.30
C ILE A 55 0.07 1.15 2.27
N ILE A 56 -0.16 1.58 3.51
CA ILE A 56 -0.76 0.78 4.57
C ILE A 56 -2.24 1.15 4.64
N GLU A 57 -3.08 0.14 4.54
CA GLU A 57 -4.51 0.22 4.80
C GLU A 57 -4.83 -0.56 6.07
N LEU A 58 -5.54 0.08 6.99
CA LEU A 58 -6.03 -0.51 8.23
C LEU A 58 -7.54 -0.62 8.13
N LYS A 59 -8.07 -1.83 8.32
CA LYS A 59 -9.50 -2.11 8.21
C LYS A 59 -9.98 -2.79 9.47
N ASN A 60 -11.06 -2.27 10.03
CA ASN A 60 -11.77 -2.88 11.15
C ASN A 60 -13.06 -3.52 10.64
N ASN A 61 -13.13 -4.85 10.62
CA ASN A 61 -14.34 -5.60 10.27
C ASN A 61 -15.26 -5.85 11.48
N ASN A 62 -14.89 -5.38 12.67
CA ASN A 62 -15.74 -5.51 13.85
C ASN A 62 -16.89 -4.49 13.83
N ASN A 63 -17.97 -4.83 14.53
CA ASN A 63 -19.09 -3.92 14.79
C ASN A 63 -18.86 -2.99 16.01
N TYR A 64 -17.62 -2.92 16.53
CA TYR A 64 -17.20 -2.05 17.62
C TYR A 64 -15.88 -1.34 17.27
N PRO A 65 -15.60 -0.16 17.85
CA PRO A 65 -14.35 0.53 17.62
C PRO A 65 -13.16 -0.23 18.22
N VAL A 66 -12.03 -0.20 17.52
CA VAL A 66 -10.78 -0.81 17.95
C VAL A 66 -9.65 0.21 17.91
N LYS A 67 -8.76 0.14 18.88
CA LYS A 67 -7.48 0.84 18.86
C LYS A 67 -6.43 -0.14 18.35
N ILE A 68 -5.74 0.22 17.27
CA ILE A 68 -4.60 -0.52 16.75
C ILE A 68 -3.33 0.28 16.99
N SER A 69 -2.27 -0.38 17.42
CA SER A 69 -0.94 0.20 17.45
C SER A 69 0.14 -0.77 17.01
N PHE A 70 1.20 -0.26 16.39
CA PHE A 70 2.37 -1.02 16.00
C PHE A 70 3.54 -0.08 15.66
N HIS A 71 4.75 -0.65 15.65
CA HIS A 71 5.95 0.03 15.18
C HIS A 71 6.33 -0.47 13.78
N LYS A 72 6.72 0.45 12.90
CA LYS A 72 7.16 0.17 11.52
C LYS A 72 8.68 0.13 11.44
N ASP A 73 9.21 -1.07 11.33
CA ASP A 73 10.62 -1.28 11.00
C ASP A 73 10.83 -1.30 9.49
N SER A 74 11.88 -0.60 9.06
CA SER A 74 12.29 -0.48 7.66
C SER A 74 13.80 -0.58 7.55
N TRP A 75 14.25 -1.35 6.57
CA TRP A 75 15.66 -1.50 6.24
C TRP A 75 15.89 -1.00 4.83
N TYR A 76 16.93 -0.19 4.67
CA TYR A 76 17.39 0.29 3.38
C TYR A 76 18.82 -0.18 3.19
N ASP A 77 19.09 -0.82 2.06
CA ASP A 77 20.38 -1.44 1.77
C ASP A 77 20.83 -2.36 2.93
N ASN A 78 19.89 -3.15 3.47
CA ASN A 78 20.04 -4.06 4.60
C ASN A 78 20.43 -3.42 5.95
N LYS A 79 20.45 -2.08 6.04
CA LYS A 79 20.65 -1.35 7.30
C LYS A 79 19.32 -0.88 7.85
N CYS A 80 19.06 -1.14 9.13
CA CYS A 80 17.82 -0.67 9.74
C CYS A 80 17.82 0.86 9.87
N SER A 81 16.75 1.49 9.38
CA SER A 81 16.54 2.94 9.46
C SER A 81 15.59 3.35 10.59
N SER A 82 14.71 2.46 11.05
CA SER A 82 13.68 2.80 12.05
C SER A 82 13.66 1.96 13.33
N CYS A 83 14.41 0.86 13.44
CA CYS A 83 14.37 -0.10 14.56
C CYS A 83 14.49 0.51 15.97
N ASN A 84 15.28 1.57 16.11
CA ASN A 84 15.52 2.22 17.40
C ASN A 84 14.92 3.64 17.43
N SER A 85 14.03 3.95 16.49
CA SER A 85 13.44 5.28 16.36
C SER A 85 12.09 5.32 17.06
N ASN A 86 11.90 6.35 17.88
CA ASN A 86 10.63 6.69 18.52
C ASN A 86 9.90 7.83 17.77
N SER A 87 10.29 8.10 16.52
CA SER A 87 9.60 9.09 15.71
C SER A 87 8.15 8.68 15.46
N LYS A 88 7.23 9.66 15.52
CA LYS A 88 5.81 9.46 15.20
C LYS A 88 5.58 8.95 13.77
N GLU A 89 6.56 9.08 12.88
CA GLU A 89 6.48 8.52 11.53
C GLU A 89 6.52 6.98 11.52
N PHE A 90 7.16 6.36 12.51
CA PHE A 90 7.32 4.91 12.61
C PHE A 90 6.37 4.28 13.62
N LEU A 91 5.72 5.08 14.46
CA LEU A 91 4.70 4.63 15.41
C LEU A 91 3.32 4.88 14.82
N VAL A 92 2.55 3.81 14.63
CA VAL A 92 1.14 3.90 14.25
C VAL A 92 0.30 3.65 15.50
N GLU A 93 -0.63 4.54 15.78
CA GLU A 93 -1.60 4.43 16.86
C GLU A 93 -2.90 5.08 16.40
N GLU A 94 -3.90 4.26 16.07
CA GLU A 94 -5.13 4.71 15.44
C GLU A 94 -6.36 4.09 16.09
N VAL A 95 -7.44 4.86 16.18
CA VAL A 95 -8.76 4.34 16.56
C VAL A 95 -9.59 4.17 15.29
N LEU A 96 -9.90 2.92 14.96
CA LEU A 96 -10.73 2.55 13.84
C LEU A 96 -12.19 2.44 14.29
N LEU A 97 -13.08 3.16 13.61
CA LEU A 97 -14.51 3.03 13.82
C LEU A 97 -14.99 1.62 13.39
N PRO A 98 -16.16 1.16 13.87
CA PRO A 98 -16.77 -0.07 13.39
C PRO A 98 -16.87 -0.10 11.86
N ASN A 99 -16.57 -1.25 11.25
CA ASN A 99 -16.70 -1.48 9.80
C ASN A 99 -16.05 -0.39 8.93
N SER A 100 -14.93 0.18 9.39
CA SER A 100 -14.26 1.30 8.73
C SER A 100 -12.87 0.93 8.23
N THR A 101 -12.42 1.71 7.26
CA THR A 101 -11.09 1.59 6.67
C THR A 101 -10.42 2.95 6.66
N ILE A 102 -9.15 2.99 7.08
CA ILE A 102 -8.26 4.13 6.84
C ILE A 102 -7.08 3.66 6.02
N LYS A 103 -6.63 4.49 5.09
CA LYS A 103 -5.47 4.19 4.24
C LYS A 103 -4.56 5.38 4.10
N GLY A 104 -3.27 5.09 3.96
CA GLY A 104 -2.26 6.03 3.51
C GLY A 104 -2.50 6.48 2.07
N ASN A 105 -1.69 7.44 1.62
CA ASN A 105 -1.68 7.94 0.26
C ASN A 105 -0.37 8.70 0.00
N CYS A 106 -0.21 9.26 -1.20
CA CYS A 106 0.95 10.07 -1.56
C CYS A 106 1.05 11.44 -0.82
N SER A 107 0.05 11.82 0.00
CA SER A 107 0.04 13.09 0.72
C SER A 107 0.92 13.05 1.97
N PRO A 108 1.62 14.16 2.31
CA PRO A 108 2.41 14.24 3.53
C PRO A 108 1.61 14.05 4.83
N GLU A 109 0.29 14.30 4.80
CA GLU A 109 -0.58 14.21 5.98
C GLU A 109 -0.75 12.78 6.52
N LYS A 110 -0.64 11.78 5.64
CA LYS A 110 -0.82 10.36 6.00
C LYS A 110 0.47 9.55 5.93
N LYS A 111 1.61 10.21 6.10
CA LYS A 111 2.94 9.56 6.04
C LYS A 111 3.09 8.39 7.00
N PHE A 112 2.47 8.45 8.18
CA PHE A 112 2.50 7.37 9.16
C PHE A 112 1.90 6.05 8.62
N LEU A 113 0.99 6.10 7.64
CA LEU A 113 0.45 4.93 6.92
C LEU A 113 1.15 4.65 5.59
N THR A 114 2.41 5.06 5.45
CA THR A 114 3.22 4.76 4.26
C THR A 114 4.63 4.32 4.63
N ILE A 115 5.29 3.62 3.72
CA ILE A 115 6.71 3.28 3.78
C ILE A 115 7.34 3.66 2.45
N PHE A 116 8.41 4.47 2.48
CA PHE A 116 9.13 4.80 1.25
C PHE A 116 9.82 3.55 0.69
N LYS A 117 9.63 3.24 -0.60
CA LYS A 117 10.26 2.08 -1.23
C LYS A 117 11.55 2.47 -1.96
N LYS A 118 11.46 3.37 -2.95
CA LYS A 118 12.60 3.90 -3.72
C LYS A 118 12.21 5.14 -4.52
N MET A 119 13.20 5.90 -4.97
CA MET A 119 12.98 6.88 -6.06
C MET A 119 13.01 6.12 -7.39
N LEU A 120 12.19 6.54 -8.35
CA LEU A 120 12.15 5.95 -9.68
C LEU A 120 13.09 6.66 -10.66
N ASN A 121 13.33 7.95 -10.45
CA ASN A 121 14.07 8.80 -11.38
C ASN A 121 15.47 9.22 -10.89
N LEU A 122 16.03 8.50 -9.90
CA LEU A 122 17.39 8.71 -9.40
C LEU A 122 18.12 7.36 -9.29
N GLU A 123 19.29 7.23 -9.91
CA GLU A 123 20.00 5.95 -10.07
C GLU A 123 20.78 5.46 -8.84
N LYS A 124 20.97 6.31 -7.82
CA LYS A 124 21.80 6.01 -6.63
C LYS A 124 21.13 6.39 -5.32
N VAL A 125 19.90 5.91 -5.14
CA VAL A 125 19.16 6.13 -3.90
C VAL A 125 18.94 4.84 -3.13
N LYS A 126 18.81 5.00 -1.83
CA LYS A 126 18.42 3.92 -0.91
C LYS A 126 17.15 3.25 -1.38
N GLN A 127 17.16 1.92 -1.38
CA GLN A 127 15.98 1.10 -1.68
C GLN A 127 15.59 0.30 -0.44
N LEU A 128 14.28 0.22 -0.20
CA LEU A 128 13.71 -0.63 0.84
C LEU A 128 14.05 -2.08 0.54
N SER A 129 14.85 -2.69 1.40
CA SER A 129 15.24 -4.09 1.30
C SER A 129 14.31 -4.98 2.12
N LYS A 130 13.77 -4.46 3.22
CA LYS A 130 12.87 -5.17 4.12
C LYS A 130 12.02 -4.20 4.90
N TYR A 131 10.83 -4.62 5.30
CA TYR A 131 10.04 -3.94 6.32
C TYR A 131 9.31 -4.97 7.20
N GLU A 132 9.02 -4.61 8.44
CA GLU A 132 8.27 -5.43 9.40
C GLU A 132 7.42 -4.54 10.30
N PHE A 133 6.26 -5.04 10.73
CA PHE A 133 5.50 -4.41 11.81
C PHE A 133 5.72 -5.17 13.11
N LYS A 134 6.15 -4.44 14.15
CA LYS A 134 6.44 -4.97 15.48
C LYS A 134 5.38 -4.55 16.47
N ASN A 135 5.17 -5.40 17.47
CA ASN A 135 4.28 -5.12 18.60
C ASN A 135 2.88 -4.69 18.15
N ILE A 136 2.32 -5.41 17.17
CA ILE A 136 0.93 -5.18 16.73
C ILE A 136 0.02 -5.50 17.90
N ASN A 137 -0.69 -4.48 18.37
CA ASN A 137 -1.62 -4.55 19.48
C ASN A 137 -2.99 -4.08 19.00
N ILE A 138 -4.02 -4.84 19.37
CA ILE A 138 -5.41 -4.56 19.04
C ILE A 138 -6.19 -4.56 20.35
N GLU A 139 -6.84 -3.44 20.64
CA GLU A 139 -7.66 -3.26 21.84
C GLU A 139 -9.06 -2.84 21.43
N LYS A 140 -10.07 -3.53 21.96
CA LYS A 140 -11.45 -3.04 21.88
C LYS A 140 -11.56 -1.74 22.68
N VAL A 141 -12.07 -0.69 22.06
CA VAL A 141 -12.35 0.57 22.76
C VAL A 141 -13.69 0.40 23.48
N ASN A 142 -13.64 0.30 24.81
CA ASN A 142 -14.85 0.33 25.63
C ASN A 142 -15.33 1.78 25.71
N GLN A 143 -16.60 1.99 25.39
CA GLN A 143 -17.30 3.27 25.60
C GLN A 143 -17.73 3.38 27.06
#